data_AF-A0A4P6JX06-F1
#
_entry.id   AF-A0A4P6JX06-F1
#
_cell.length_a   1.000
_cell.length_b   1.000
_cell.length_c   1.000
_cell.angle_alpha   90.00
_cell.angle_beta   90.00
_cell.angle_gamma   90.00
#
_symmetry.space_group_name_H-M   'P 1'
#
loop_
_entity.id
_entity.type
_entity.pdbx_description
1 polymer ?
#
loop_
_entity_poly.entity_id
_entity_poly.type
_entity_poly.pdbx_seq_one_letter_code
_entity_poly.pdbx_strand_id
1 'polypeptide(L)'
;MAMQQLHILPLLDIQSVEFANHYEQGVWSAMYGDQQGEHPIPISYLVQVLRDYEKHGYFTAPDCATHLQRIGFYLGVYHGGVLAPQSGLLRSGISTLARLDHPEACTGYRIGRWGYFHNQLEDEDRRWNEPDIPETLQELVADQPCGPEDNEAVLYYCAGSLLGALSGELFPETPEERRSWQVEYNYSLGAEPTRISHYITIQPQAWQNVCLVPDPQS
;
A
#
# COMPACT_ATOMS: atom_id res chain seq x y z
N MET A 1 3.49 34.72 -8.32
CA MET A 1 2.35 34.24 -7.50
C MET A 1 2.95 33.57 -6.28
N ALA A 2 2.54 33.92 -5.07
CA ALA A 2 2.99 33.20 -3.88
C ALA A 2 2.44 31.78 -3.96
N MET A 3 3.31 30.76 -3.98
CA MET A 3 2.87 29.38 -3.85
C MET A 3 2.24 29.25 -2.47
N GLN A 4 0.93 29.00 -2.44
CA GLN A 4 0.24 28.69 -1.21
C GLN A 4 0.80 27.35 -0.73
N GLN A 5 1.50 27.35 0.40
CA GLN A 5 2.11 26.14 0.95
C GLN A 5 0.98 25.23 1.44
N LEU A 6 0.77 24.11 0.74
CA LEU A 6 -0.20 23.09 1.15
C LEU A 6 0.39 22.29 2.31
N HIS A 7 -0.31 22.27 3.44
CA HIS A 7 0.02 21.44 4.58
C HIS A 7 -0.67 20.09 4.41
N ILE A 8 0.10 19.06 4.08
CA ILE A 8 -0.36 17.68 3.90
C ILE A 8 0.25 16.83 5.01
N LEU A 9 -0.58 16.06 5.73
CA LEU A 9 -0.10 15.15 6.77
C LEU A 9 0.48 13.89 6.11
N PRO A 10 1.77 13.55 6.31
CA PRO A 10 2.37 12.38 5.67
C PRO A 10 1.76 11.06 6.16
N LEU A 11 1.78 10.06 5.27
CA LEU A 11 1.27 8.70 5.51
C LEU A 11 2.01 7.94 6.63
N LEU A 12 3.22 8.37 6.97
CA LEU A 12 4.12 7.73 7.92
C LEU A 12 4.87 8.82 8.69
N ASP A 13 5.51 8.45 9.80
CA ASP A 13 6.47 9.33 10.47
C ASP A 13 7.80 9.35 9.72
N ILE A 14 8.24 10.55 9.33
CA ILE A 14 9.41 10.78 8.48
C ILE A 14 10.43 11.58 9.28
N GLN A 15 11.59 10.99 9.51
CA GLN A 15 12.66 11.54 10.35
C GLN A 15 13.86 12.01 9.51
N SER A 16 14.10 11.39 8.34
CA SER A 16 15.17 11.76 7.42
C SER A 16 14.73 12.91 6.53
N VAL A 17 15.56 13.95 6.51
CA VAL A 17 15.40 15.10 5.61
C VAL A 17 15.44 14.66 4.15
N GLU A 18 16.27 13.68 3.80
CA GLU A 18 16.40 13.20 2.43
C GLU A 18 15.15 12.41 1.99
N PHE A 19 14.62 11.57 2.88
CA PHE A 19 13.37 10.86 2.63
C PHE A 19 12.19 11.83 2.50
N ALA A 20 12.10 12.82 3.42
CA ALA A 20 11.08 13.88 3.37
C ALA A 20 11.12 14.64 2.04
N ASN A 21 12.31 15.05 1.58
CA ASN A 21 12.47 15.75 0.31
C ASN A 21 11.99 14.90 -0.87
N HIS A 22 12.34 13.61 -0.90
CA HIS A 22 11.86 12.70 -1.95
C HIS A 22 10.34 12.50 -1.89
N TYR A 23 9.80 12.32 -0.68
CA TYR A 23 8.36 12.19 -0.46
C TYR A 23 7.58 13.40 -0.94
N GLU A 24 8.00 14.61 -0.57
CA GLU A 24 7.39 15.87 -1.03
C GLU A 24 7.45 16.01 -2.55
N GLN A 25 8.58 15.65 -3.17
CA GLN A 25 8.71 15.64 -4.63
C GLN A 25 7.73 14.66 -5.28
N GLY A 26 7.54 13.48 -4.68
CA GLY A 26 6.57 12.50 -5.14
C GLY A 26 5.13 13.01 -5.07
N VAL A 27 4.75 13.58 -3.92
CA VAL A 27 3.42 14.21 -3.73
C VAL A 27 3.20 15.31 -4.76
N TRP A 28 4.16 16.21 -4.90
CA TRP A 28 4.09 17.30 -5.87
C TRP A 28 3.97 16.78 -7.31
N SER A 29 4.76 15.76 -7.67
CA SER A 29 4.75 15.15 -9.00
C SER A 29 3.39 14.55 -9.34
N ALA A 30 2.72 13.89 -8.39
CA ALA A 30 1.39 13.33 -8.62
C ALA A 30 0.27 14.39 -8.67
N MET A 31 0.41 15.48 -7.92
CA MET A 31 -0.60 16.56 -7.90
C MET A 31 -0.48 17.52 -9.08
N TYR A 32 0.73 17.79 -9.56
CA TYR A 32 1.00 18.88 -10.51
C TYR A 32 1.80 18.47 -11.75
N GLY A 33 2.37 17.26 -11.76
CA GLY A 33 3.15 16.77 -12.90
C GLY A 33 2.30 16.20 -14.04
N ASP A 34 2.97 15.57 -14.99
CA ASP A 34 2.36 15.04 -16.23
C ASP A 34 1.34 13.91 -15.98
N GLN A 35 1.35 13.34 -14.77
CA GLN A 35 0.40 12.33 -14.30
C GLN A 35 -0.72 12.92 -13.44
N GLN A 36 -1.24 14.11 -13.78
CA GLN A 36 -2.53 14.58 -13.25
C GLN A 36 -3.67 13.64 -13.70
N GLY A 37 -3.70 12.43 -13.14
CA GLY A 37 -4.74 11.45 -13.37
C GLY A 37 -5.87 11.72 -12.41
N GLU A 38 -7.12 11.59 -12.87
CA GLU A 38 -8.33 11.65 -12.02
C GLU A 38 -8.40 10.48 -11.01
N HIS A 39 -7.52 9.48 -11.15
CA HIS A 39 -7.58 8.21 -10.44
C HIS A 39 -6.32 7.91 -9.64
N PRO A 40 -6.43 7.07 -8.58
CA PRO A 40 -5.28 6.52 -7.89
C PRO A 40 -4.26 5.88 -8.83
N ILE A 41 -2.98 6.00 -8.47
CA ILE A 41 -1.87 5.42 -9.23
C ILE A 41 -1.97 3.88 -9.22
N PRO A 42 -1.71 3.19 -10.34
CA PRO A 42 -1.73 1.73 -10.39
C PRO A 42 -0.68 1.11 -9.45
N ILE A 43 -1.02 0.02 -8.78
CA ILE A 43 -0.07 -0.67 -7.89
C ILE A 43 1.11 -1.30 -8.66
N SER A 44 0.91 -1.65 -9.93
CA SER A 44 1.96 -2.13 -10.84
C SER A 44 3.17 -1.18 -10.93
N TYR A 45 2.97 0.13 -10.70
CA TYR A 45 4.06 1.09 -10.66
C TYR A 45 5.06 0.81 -9.52
N LEU A 46 4.58 0.58 -8.29
CA LEU A 46 5.43 0.21 -7.16
C LEU A 46 6.12 -1.14 -7.39
N VAL A 47 5.37 -2.14 -7.91
CA VAL A 47 5.93 -3.46 -8.18
C VAL A 47 7.06 -3.39 -9.22
N GLN A 48 6.90 -2.58 -10.27
CA GLN A 48 7.95 -2.36 -11.26
C GLN A 48 9.20 -1.73 -10.63
N VAL A 49 9.03 -0.75 -9.74
CA VAL A 49 10.13 -0.11 -9.02
C VAL A 49 10.87 -1.11 -8.14
N LEU A 50 10.15 -1.93 -7.37
CA LEU A 50 10.76 -2.93 -6.49
C LEU A 50 11.56 -3.96 -7.29
N ARG A 51 11.03 -4.41 -8.43
CA ARG A 51 11.72 -5.30 -9.37
C ARG A 51 12.98 -4.66 -9.94
N ASP A 52 12.92 -3.40 -10.33
CA ASP A 52 14.08 -2.68 -10.81
C ASP A 52 15.13 -2.55 -9.71
N TYR A 53 14.73 -2.34 -8.45
CA TYR A 53 15.65 -2.23 -7.31
C TYR A 53 16.34 -3.56 -7.02
N GLU A 54 15.57 -4.65 -7.02
CA GLU A 54 16.09 -6.01 -6.89
C GLU A 54 17.09 -6.33 -8.01
N LYS A 55 16.70 -6.10 -9.27
CA LYS A 55 17.53 -6.37 -10.45
C LYS A 55 18.87 -5.64 -10.44
N HIS A 56 18.89 -4.41 -9.92
CA HIS A 56 20.12 -3.63 -9.80
C HIS A 56 20.88 -3.86 -8.49
N GLY A 57 20.36 -4.73 -7.60
CA GLY A 57 20.99 -5.05 -6.32
C GLY A 57 20.94 -3.92 -5.30
N TYR A 58 20.01 -2.97 -5.43
CA TYR A 58 19.94 -1.81 -4.54
C TYR A 58 19.60 -2.15 -3.09
N PHE A 59 18.92 -3.28 -2.84
CA PHE A 59 18.67 -3.77 -1.48
C PHE A 59 19.93 -4.34 -0.80
N THR A 60 20.94 -4.75 -1.57
CA THR A 60 22.16 -5.40 -1.05
C THR A 60 23.43 -4.60 -1.28
N ALA A 61 23.32 -3.44 -1.93
CA ALA A 61 24.43 -2.55 -2.22
C ALA A 61 24.98 -1.90 -0.93
N PRO A 62 26.29 -1.58 -0.86
CA PRO A 62 26.88 -0.88 0.29
C PRO A 62 26.24 0.48 0.60
N ASP A 63 25.59 1.10 -0.37
CA ASP A 63 24.85 2.37 -0.31
C ASP A 63 23.32 2.18 -0.33
N CYS A 64 22.83 1.00 0.10
CA CYS A 64 21.41 0.68 0.11
C CYS A 64 20.54 1.77 0.73
N ALA A 65 20.97 2.37 1.86
CA ALA A 65 20.24 3.44 2.53
C ALA A 65 19.89 4.62 1.60
N THR A 66 20.81 5.05 0.75
CA THR A 66 20.58 6.13 -0.23
C THR A 66 19.59 5.71 -1.32
N HIS A 67 19.63 4.47 -1.76
CA HIS A 67 18.65 3.94 -2.70
C HIS A 67 17.26 3.83 -2.07
N LEU A 68 17.19 3.39 -0.82
CA LEU A 68 15.95 3.20 -0.07
C LEU A 68 15.26 4.54 0.24
N GLN A 69 16.00 5.65 0.37
CA GLN A 69 15.39 6.99 0.49
C GLN A 69 14.50 7.37 -0.70
N ARG A 70 14.78 6.84 -1.89
CA ARG A 70 13.94 7.07 -3.07
C ARG A 70 12.59 6.36 -2.98
N ILE A 71 12.42 5.39 -2.06
CA ILE A 71 11.10 4.80 -1.75
C ILE A 71 10.15 5.90 -1.26
N GLY A 72 10.66 6.92 -0.55
CA GLY A 72 9.89 8.09 -0.16
C GLY A 72 9.19 8.76 -1.34
N PHE A 73 9.87 8.90 -2.49
CA PHE A 73 9.27 9.46 -3.70
C PHE A 73 8.05 8.65 -4.17
N TYR A 74 8.17 7.32 -4.23
CA TYR A 74 7.06 6.49 -4.70
C TYR A 74 5.87 6.50 -3.75
N LEU A 75 6.11 6.47 -2.43
CA LEU A 75 5.04 6.65 -1.45
C LEU A 75 4.39 8.03 -1.55
N GLY A 76 5.19 9.07 -1.79
CA GLY A 76 4.71 10.42 -2.06
C GLY A 76 3.81 10.46 -3.29
N VAL A 77 4.17 9.76 -4.37
CA VAL A 77 3.35 9.65 -5.59
C VAL A 77 1.98 9.02 -5.31
N TYR A 78 1.92 7.92 -4.55
CA TYR A 78 0.64 7.32 -4.17
C TYR A 78 -0.21 8.25 -3.30
N HIS A 79 0.41 8.92 -2.33
CA HIS A 79 -0.29 9.88 -1.50
C HIS A 79 -0.83 11.06 -2.32
N GLY A 80 0.01 11.73 -3.12
CA GLY A 80 -0.42 12.84 -3.97
C GLY A 80 -1.50 12.44 -4.98
N GLY A 81 -1.48 11.17 -5.44
CA GLY A 81 -2.47 10.63 -6.37
C GLY A 81 -3.91 10.60 -5.83
N VAL A 82 -4.08 10.58 -4.50
CA VAL A 82 -5.41 10.60 -3.86
C VAL A 82 -5.85 12.00 -3.41
N LEU A 83 -4.98 13.01 -3.54
CA LEU A 83 -5.25 14.39 -3.13
C LEU A 83 -5.70 15.26 -4.29
N ALA A 84 -6.62 16.18 -4.02
CA ALA A 84 -7.07 17.19 -4.95
C ALA A 84 -6.01 18.31 -5.06
N PRO A 85 -5.48 18.61 -6.26
CA PRO A 85 -4.38 19.57 -6.44
C PRO A 85 -4.67 20.98 -5.90
N GLN A 86 -5.93 21.39 -5.86
CA GLN A 86 -6.33 22.74 -5.45
C GLN A 86 -6.48 22.89 -3.94
N SER A 87 -6.83 21.81 -3.22
CA SER A 87 -7.14 21.87 -1.79
C SER A 87 -6.18 21.06 -0.92
N GLY A 88 -5.43 20.13 -1.50
CA GLY A 88 -4.62 19.17 -0.73
C GLY A 88 -5.47 18.18 0.09
N LEU A 89 -6.79 18.17 -0.10
CA LEU A 89 -7.71 17.25 0.58
C LEU A 89 -7.90 15.98 -0.25
N LEU A 90 -8.35 14.90 0.39
CA LEU A 90 -8.74 13.68 -0.30
C LEU A 90 -9.79 13.97 -1.37
N ARG A 91 -9.63 13.37 -2.55
CA ARG A 91 -10.63 13.49 -3.62
C ARG A 91 -11.89 12.71 -3.25
N SER A 92 -13.03 13.26 -3.62
CA SER A 92 -14.32 12.60 -3.42
C SER A 92 -14.38 11.28 -4.19
N GLY A 93 -14.86 10.22 -3.54
CA GLY A 93 -15.07 8.92 -4.17
C GLY A 93 -13.83 8.02 -4.22
N ILE A 94 -12.68 8.47 -3.72
CA ILE A 94 -11.51 7.62 -3.51
C ILE A 94 -11.57 6.99 -2.12
N SER A 95 -11.41 5.66 -2.07
CA SER A 95 -11.34 4.87 -0.84
C SER A 95 -10.08 4.02 -0.74
N THR A 96 -9.19 4.09 -1.73
CA THR A 96 -7.96 3.33 -1.77
C THR A 96 -6.77 4.20 -2.14
N LEU A 97 -5.60 3.89 -1.57
CA LEU A 97 -4.36 4.62 -1.83
C LEU A 97 -3.81 4.37 -3.25
N ALA A 98 -4.14 3.22 -3.83
CA ALA A 98 -3.73 2.82 -5.17
C ALA A 98 -4.90 2.19 -5.94
N ARG A 99 -4.77 2.12 -7.26
CA ARG A 99 -5.63 1.30 -8.10
C ARG A 99 -5.09 -0.13 -8.06
N LEU A 100 -5.89 -1.02 -7.48
CA LEU A 100 -5.57 -2.43 -7.27
C LEU A 100 -6.09 -3.23 -8.46
N ASP A 101 -5.23 -3.43 -9.47
CA ASP A 101 -5.54 -4.16 -10.70
C ASP A 101 -5.05 -5.62 -10.71
N HIS A 102 -4.47 -6.08 -9.60
CA HIS A 102 -4.00 -7.45 -9.41
C HIS A 102 -4.73 -8.13 -8.24
N PRO A 103 -5.22 -9.39 -8.37
CA PRO A 103 -5.93 -10.08 -7.29
C PRO A 103 -5.14 -10.16 -5.97
N GLU A 104 -3.85 -10.48 -6.06
CA GLU A 104 -2.99 -10.54 -4.86
C GLU A 104 -2.77 -9.18 -4.22
N ALA A 105 -2.73 -8.10 -5.01
CA ALA A 105 -2.69 -6.75 -4.45
C ALA A 105 -3.96 -6.41 -3.68
N CYS A 106 -5.13 -6.83 -4.18
CA CYS A 106 -6.39 -6.69 -3.45
C CYS A 106 -6.36 -7.45 -2.13
N THR A 107 -5.91 -8.71 -2.16
CA THR A 107 -5.78 -9.54 -0.95
C THR A 107 -4.82 -8.90 0.05
N GLY A 108 -3.63 -8.53 -0.40
CA GLY A 108 -2.62 -7.87 0.42
C GLY A 108 -3.15 -6.57 1.04
N TYR A 109 -3.73 -5.69 0.22
CA TYR A 109 -4.29 -4.42 0.69
C TYR A 109 -5.33 -4.59 1.80
N ARG A 110 -6.20 -5.59 1.66
CA ARG A 110 -7.17 -5.95 2.68
C ARG A 110 -6.50 -6.43 3.97
N ILE A 111 -5.47 -7.26 3.88
CA ILE A 111 -4.70 -7.75 5.04
C ILE A 111 -3.93 -6.61 5.72
N GLY A 112 -3.30 -5.73 4.96
CA GLY A 112 -2.62 -4.54 5.48
C GLY A 112 -3.57 -3.64 6.25
N ARG A 113 -4.76 -3.36 5.69
CA ARG A 113 -5.80 -2.59 6.37
C ARG A 113 -6.29 -3.28 7.65
N TRP A 114 -6.52 -4.60 7.59
CA TRP A 114 -6.89 -5.35 8.77
C TRP A 114 -5.82 -5.22 9.87
N GLY A 115 -4.54 -5.39 9.51
CA GLY A 115 -3.42 -5.24 10.43
C GLY A 115 -3.38 -3.86 11.10
N TYR A 116 -3.61 -2.79 10.34
CA TYR A 116 -3.66 -1.43 10.88
C TYR A 116 -4.77 -1.23 11.93
N PHE A 117 -6.00 -1.73 11.69
CA PHE A 117 -7.13 -1.50 12.59
C PHE A 117 -7.25 -2.51 13.74
N HIS A 118 -6.76 -3.74 13.56
CA HIS A 118 -7.03 -4.86 14.47
C HIS A 118 -5.81 -5.45 15.15
N ASN A 119 -4.58 -5.16 14.70
CA ASN A 119 -3.43 -5.44 15.55
C ASN A 119 -3.49 -4.53 16.77
N GLN A 120 -3.32 -5.11 17.96
CA GLN A 120 -3.38 -4.41 19.25
C GLN A 120 -2.15 -3.53 19.50
N LEU A 121 -1.71 -2.81 18.48
CA LEU A 121 -0.68 -1.78 18.61
C LEU A 121 -1.33 -0.56 19.27
N GLU A 122 -0.65 0.03 20.25
CA GLU A 122 -1.02 1.32 20.82
C GLU A 122 -1.08 2.37 19.70
N ASP A 123 -1.87 3.45 19.84
CA ASP A 123 -2.04 4.44 18.76
C ASP A 123 -0.70 5.03 18.27
N GLU A 124 0.32 5.09 19.14
CA GLU A 124 1.68 5.55 18.78
C GLU A 124 2.47 4.51 17.97
N ASP A 125 2.14 3.22 18.11
CA ASP A 125 2.77 2.10 17.38
C ASP A 125 2.04 1.75 16.07
N ARG A 126 0.86 2.33 15.83
CA ARG A 126 0.10 2.13 14.58
C ARG A 126 0.71 2.86 13.39
N ARG A 127 1.46 3.94 13.67
CA ARG A 127 2.04 4.77 12.64
C ARG A 127 3.36 4.19 12.20
N TRP A 128 3.47 3.89 10.91
CA TRP A 128 4.71 3.42 10.32
C TRP A 128 5.79 4.47 10.46
N ASN A 129 7.02 4.07 10.79
CA ASN A 129 8.18 4.94 10.69
C ASN A 129 8.88 4.69 9.35
N GLU A 130 9.51 5.73 8.81
CA GLU A 130 10.27 5.60 7.55
C GLU A 130 11.33 4.48 7.54
N PRO A 131 12.04 4.12 8.63
CA PRO A 131 13.07 3.07 8.56
C PRO A 131 12.47 1.67 8.41
N ASP A 132 11.26 1.46 8.94
CA ASP A 132 10.57 0.17 8.92
C ASP A 132 10.15 -0.22 7.50
N ILE A 133 9.93 0.78 6.63
CA ILE A 133 9.41 0.58 5.28
C ILE A 133 10.44 -0.10 4.36
N PRO A 134 11.68 0.42 4.21
CA PRO A 134 12.73 -0.27 3.49
C PRO A 134 13.04 -1.67 4.01
N GLU A 135 13.11 -1.86 5.33
CA GLU A 135 13.41 -3.15 5.94
C GLU A 135 12.31 -4.16 5.62
N THR A 136 11.04 -3.77 5.80
CA THR A 136 9.89 -4.59 5.42
C THR A 136 9.93 -4.95 3.93
N LEU A 137 10.19 -3.98 3.04
CA LEU A 137 10.26 -4.25 1.60
C LEU A 137 11.43 -5.16 1.24
N GLN A 138 12.57 -5.01 1.92
CA GLN A 138 13.75 -5.85 1.72
C GLN A 138 13.50 -7.28 2.19
N GLU A 139 12.94 -7.48 3.39
CA GLU A 139 12.59 -8.81 3.91
C GLU A 139 11.60 -9.51 2.97
N LEU A 140 10.58 -8.78 2.50
CA LEU A 140 9.57 -9.32 1.59
C LEU A 140 10.10 -9.65 0.18
N VAL A 141 11.17 -9.00 -0.27
CA VAL A 141 11.88 -9.35 -1.51
C VAL A 141 12.85 -10.52 -1.28
N ALA A 142 13.53 -10.55 -0.14
CA ALA A 142 14.56 -11.54 0.18
C ALA A 142 14.02 -12.95 0.50
N ASP A 143 12.83 -13.06 1.10
CA ASP A 143 12.27 -14.33 1.57
C ASP A 143 11.46 -15.10 0.50
N GLN A 144 11.50 -14.69 -0.77
CA GLN A 144 10.71 -15.35 -1.81
C GLN A 144 11.37 -16.64 -2.35
N PRO A 145 10.68 -17.80 -2.29
CA PRO A 145 11.20 -19.05 -2.85
C PRO A 145 11.35 -18.97 -4.37
N CYS A 146 12.47 -19.51 -4.86
CA CYS A 146 12.95 -19.30 -6.23
C CYS A 146 12.00 -19.84 -7.32
N GLY A 147 11.37 -18.92 -8.05
CA GLY A 147 10.74 -19.13 -9.36
C GLY A 147 10.31 -17.80 -9.98
N PRO A 148 10.56 -17.52 -11.28
CA PRO A 148 10.27 -16.22 -11.89
C PRO A 148 8.78 -15.87 -11.97
N GLU A 149 7.88 -16.86 -12.00
CA GLU A 149 6.43 -16.65 -12.07
C GLU A 149 5.78 -16.53 -10.68
N ASP A 150 6.30 -17.22 -9.65
CA ASP A 150 5.78 -17.16 -8.27
C ASP A 150 6.16 -15.85 -7.55
N ASN A 151 7.17 -15.13 -8.05
CA ASN A 151 7.67 -13.90 -7.42
C ASN A 151 6.73 -12.68 -7.68
N GLU A 152 6.02 -12.66 -8.82
CA GLU A 152 5.13 -11.53 -9.16
C GLU A 152 3.94 -11.41 -8.21
N ALA A 153 3.25 -12.52 -8.00
CA ALA A 153 2.08 -12.60 -7.13
C ALA A 153 2.40 -12.13 -5.71
N VAL A 154 3.54 -12.57 -5.17
CA VAL A 154 4.01 -12.19 -3.83
C VAL A 154 4.37 -10.71 -3.79
N LEU A 155 5.08 -10.16 -4.77
CA LEU A 155 5.37 -8.72 -4.80
C LEU A 155 4.10 -7.86 -4.83
N TYR A 156 3.08 -8.26 -5.61
CA TYR A 156 1.78 -7.57 -5.60
C TYR A 156 1.09 -7.69 -4.25
N TYR A 157 1.12 -8.87 -3.63
CA TYR A 157 0.60 -9.07 -2.28
C TYR A 157 1.29 -8.16 -1.25
N CYS A 158 2.61 -8.13 -1.26
CA CYS A 158 3.44 -7.34 -0.36
C CYS A 158 3.23 -5.83 -0.55
N ALA A 159 3.27 -5.36 -1.79
CA ALA A 159 2.97 -3.97 -2.13
C ALA A 159 1.55 -3.60 -1.70
N GLY A 160 0.58 -4.50 -1.93
CA GLY A 160 -0.80 -4.35 -1.50
C GLY A 160 -0.88 -4.17 0.02
N SER A 161 -0.29 -5.10 0.78
CA SER A 161 -0.25 -5.08 2.24
C SER A 161 0.35 -3.81 2.79
N LEU A 162 1.49 -3.36 2.25
CA LEU A 162 2.11 -2.11 2.66
C LEU A 162 1.18 -0.91 2.44
N LEU A 163 0.66 -0.75 1.21
CA LEU A 163 -0.23 0.36 0.88
C LEU A 163 -1.54 0.30 1.67
N GLY A 164 -2.03 -0.91 1.96
CA GLY A 164 -3.20 -1.13 2.80
C GLY A 164 -2.97 -0.64 4.22
N ALA A 165 -1.84 -0.99 4.83
CA ALA A 165 -1.50 -0.53 6.18
C ALA A 165 -1.34 0.99 6.23
N LEU A 166 -0.61 1.59 5.29
CA LEU A 166 -0.44 3.05 5.18
C LEU A 166 -1.76 3.79 4.92
N SER A 167 -2.73 3.13 4.27
CA SER A 167 -4.02 3.74 3.94
C SER A 167 -4.91 4.02 5.16
N GLY A 168 -4.65 3.38 6.30
CA GLY A 168 -5.48 3.46 7.50
C GLY A 168 -5.57 4.87 8.08
N GLU A 169 -4.51 5.67 7.91
CA GLU A 169 -4.46 7.09 8.32
C GLU A 169 -5.41 7.98 7.50
N LEU A 170 -5.62 7.64 6.23
CA LEU A 170 -6.42 8.45 5.30
C LEU A 170 -7.86 7.96 5.18
N PHE A 171 -8.07 6.64 5.19
CA PHE A 171 -9.36 6.03 4.93
C PHE A 171 -9.80 5.23 6.16
N PRO A 172 -10.82 5.70 6.90
CA PRO A 172 -11.29 5.01 8.10
C PRO A 172 -11.82 3.63 7.77
N GLU A 173 -11.86 2.76 8.78
CA GLU A 173 -12.49 1.45 8.68
C GLU A 173 -13.98 1.59 8.32
N THR A 174 -14.40 0.87 7.29
CA THR A 174 -15.80 0.83 6.86
C THR A 174 -16.60 -0.24 7.63
N PRO A 175 -17.92 -0.05 7.79
CA PRO A 175 -18.78 -1.10 8.35
C PRO A 175 -18.75 -2.41 7.55
N GLU A 176 -18.52 -2.35 6.25
CA GLU A 176 -18.39 -3.50 5.35
C GLU A 176 -17.13 -4.30 5.68
N GLU A 177 -15.99 -3.63 5.80
CA GLU A 177 -14.72 -4.24 6.21
C GLU A 177 -14.85 -4.92 7.57
N ARG A 178 -15.38 -4.20 8.56
CA ARG A 178 -15.58 -4.73 9.91
C ARG A 178 -16.43 -6.01 9.92
N ARG A 179 -17.53 -6.02 9.14
CA ARG A 179 -18.39 -7.21 9.02
C ARG A 179 -17.67 -8.36 8.32
N SER A 180 -16.96 -8.08 7.22
CA SER A 180 -16.19 -9.10 6.50
C SER A 180 -15.17 -9.78 7.41
N TRP A 181 -14.42 -9.01 8.18
CA TRP A 181 -13.39 -9.52 9.08
C TRP A 181 -13.96 -10.29 10.27
N GLN A 182 -15.09 -9.86 10.83
CA GLN A 182 -15.79 -10.61 11.88
C GLN A 182 -16.23 -11.99 11.40
N VAL A 183 -16.70 -12.10 10.16
CA VAL A 183 -17.09 -13.39 9.57
C VAL A 183 -15.85 -14.29 9.45
N GLU A 184 -14.75 -13.80 8.88
CA GLU A 184 -13.50 -14.57 8.74
C GLU A 184 -12.91 -15.01 10.10
N TYR A 185 -12.98 -14.14 11.10
CA TYR A 185 -12.54 -14.45 12.47
C TYR A 185 -13.41 -15.52 13.14
N ASN A 186 -14.74 -15.42 12.99
CA ASN A 186 -15.65 -16.44 13.54
C ASN A 186 -15.49 -17.80 12.84
N TYR A 187 -15.20 -17.82 11.54
CA TYR A 187 -14.90 -19.06 10.81
C TYR A 187 -13.60 -19.72 11.28
N SER A 188 -12.56 -18.94 11.56
CA SER A 188 -11.26 -19.47 12.02
C SER A 188 -11.30 -19.97 13.47
N LEU A 189 -12.14 -19.40 14.34
CA LEU A 189 -12.35 -19.88 15.71
C LEU A 189 -13.29 -21.09 15.82
N GLY A 190 -14.10 -21.37 14.79
CA GLY A 190 -15.01 -22.53 14.75
C GLY A 190 -14.35 -23.84 14.28
N ALA A 191 -13.08 -23.79 13.84
CA ALA A 191 -12.29 -24.96 13.46
C ALA A 191 -11.33 -25.33 14.60
N GLU A 192 -11.37 -26.58 15.08
CA GLU A 192 -10.43 -27.03 16.12
C GLU A 192 -8.97 -26.83 15.70
N PRO A 193 -8.08 -26.42 16.63
CA PRO A 193 -6.74 -25.96 16.32
C PRO A 193 -5.83 -27.15 16.00
N THR A 194 -5.87 -27.63 14.77
CA THR A 194 -4.81 -28.49 14.25
C THR A 194 -3.69 -27.57 13.79
N ARG A 195 -2.62 -27.48 14.59
CA ARG A 195 -1.31 -26.86 14.29
C ARG A 195 -1.24 -26.14 12.94
N ILE A 196 -1.33 -24.81 12.98
CA ILE A 196 -1.06 -23.94 11.84
C ILE A 196 0.46 -23.95 11.60
N SER A 197 0.94 -24.93 10.84
CA SER A 197 2.15 -24.76 10.04
C SER A 197 1.74 -23.98 8.80
N HIS A 198 2.31 -22.78 8.65
CA HIS A 198 2.24 -21.89 7.50
C HIS A 198 1.93 -22.60 6.18
N TYR A 199 0.70 -22.46 5.66
CA TYR A 199 0.32 -22.37 4.25
C TYR A 199 -1.18 -22.03 4.23
N ILE A 200 -1.52 -20.75 4.05
CA ILE A 200 -2.92 -20.38 3.77
C ILE A 200 -3.17 -20.69 2.29
N THR A 201 -3.72 -21.86 2.01
CA THR A 201 -4.27 -22.17 0.68
C THR A 201 -5.68 -21.60 0.61
N ILE A 202 -5.83 -20.41 0.01
CA ILE A 202 -7.16 -19.84 -0.28
C ILE A 202 -7.72 -20.55 -1.51
N GLN A 203 -8.86 -21.24 -1.36
CA GLN A 203 -9.61 -21.80 -2.48
C GLN A 203 -10.33 -20.68 -3.27
N PRO A 204 -10.10 -20.56 -4.60
CA PRO A 204 -10.68 -19.48 -5.39
C PRO A 204 -12.07 -19.90 -5.89
N GLN A 205 -13.13 -19.68 -5.12
CA GLN A 205 -14.48 -19.94 -5.65
C GLN A 205 -15.65 -19.12 -5.10
N ALA A 206 -15.41 -17.97 -4.45
CA ALA A 206 -16.51 -17.24 -3.82
C ALA A 206 -16.64 -15.75 -4.18
N TRP A 207 -16.13 -15.25 -5.31
CA TRP A 207 -16.32 -13.82 -5.64
C TRP A 207 -16.43 -13.56 -7.15
N GLN A 208 -17.55 -13.97 -7.77
CA GLN A 208 -17.94 -13.52 -9.11
C GLN A 208 -18.94 -12.34 -9.11
N ASN A 209 -19.33 -11.81 -7.95
CA ASN A 209 -20.39 -10.79 -7.88
C ASN A 209 -20.03 -9.55 -7.07
N VAL A 210 -18.90 -8.89 -7.34
CA VAL A 210 -18.73 -7.47 -6.98
C VAL A 210 -17.82 -6.77 -8.00
N CYS A 211 -18.29 -6.64 -9.25
CA CYS A 211 -17.74 -5.71 -10.23
C CYS A 211 -18.83 -5.41 -11.26
N LEU A 212 -19.81 -4.57 -10.89
CA LEU A 212 -20.65 -3.85 -11.84
C LEU A 212 -20.88 -2.45 -11.28
N VAL A 213 -20.07 -1.50 -11.75
CA VAL A 213 -20.40 -0.08 -11.71
C VAL A 213 -21.50 0.11 -12.78
N PRO A 214 -22.68 0.64 -12.46
CA PRO A 214 -23.66 0.96 -13.49
C PRO A 214 -23.19 2.19 -14.27
N ASP A 215 -23.18 2.05 -15.58
CA ASP A 215 -22.92 3.09 -16.57
C ASP A 215 -24.01 4.18 -16.45
N PRO A 216 -23.69 5.45 -16.14
CA PRO A 216 -24.69 6.50 -16.06
C PRO A 216 -24.90 7.10 -17.46
N GLN A 217 -25.39 6.30 -18.41
CA GLN A 217 -26.14 6.76 -19.59
C GLN A 217 -26.64 5.58 -20.44
N SER A 218 -27.88 5.16 -20.23
CA SER A 218 -28.75 4.45 -21.18
C SER A 218 -30.21 4.57 -20.75
#